data_AF-A0A7Y8GDS2-F1
#
_entry.id   AF-A0A7Y8GDS2-F1
#
_cell.length_a   1.000
_cell.length_b   1.000
_cell.length_c   1.000
_cell.angle_alpha   90.00
_cell.angle_beta   90.00
_cell.angle_gamma   90.00
#
_symmetry.space_group_name_H-M   'P 1'
#
loop_
_entity.id
_entity.type
_entity.pdbx_description
1 polymer ?
#
loop_
_entity_poly.entity_id
_entity_poly.type
_entity_poly.pdbx_seq_one_letter_code
_entity_poly.pdbx_strand_id
1 'polypeptide(L)'
;MNRLDRIKGCLLGDALGAPVELREWNTVRAEFGPQGIVDLTPAYGISRAIKEDTQMMLFTAEGLLRAYVRGSSRSICHVSGVMRSYGYLSVVFFTGPMVFALALPALDRQNVALVAVAESKSFMSSQFLNSFTRCSLIVPETRVVAAMLLQGISKQEWQRQIVELNVLQKRTAKTATTYASMARSRLETMDSELWELVRDGSLPVATQAVLAATVKFSPLFGDFLRTVVRDQFRRFSTHLEPRHWNAFLEDRLHTNLDAPTFSDSTRVKLRQNAMRMLAEAGFIDDTRSLRLRSQHIEPAVYHFLHQHNEQYVLDCLQVCP
;
A
#
# COMPACT_ATOMS: atom_id res chain seq x y z
N MET A 1 10.62 31.14 -27.35
CA MET A 1 9.75 30.34 -26.46
C MET A 1 10.58 29.19 -25.87
N ASN A 2 10.75 29.14 -24.55
CA ASN A 2 11.55 28.10 -23.90
C ASN A 2 10.80 26.75 -23.95
N ARG A 3 11.52 25.63 -23.77
CA ARG A 3 10.95 24.28 -23.69
C ARG A 3 9.90 24.17 -22.59
N LEU A 4 10.12 24.85 -21.46
CA LEU A 4 9.16 24.93 -20.36
C LEU A 4 7.84 25.60 -20.77
N ASP A 5 7.91 26.68 -21.56
CA ASP A 5 6.71 27.39 -22.02
C ASP A 5 5.89 26.51 -22.98
N ARG A 6 6.56 25.69 -23.80
CA ARG A 6 5.90 24.71 -24.68
C ARG A 6 5.17 23.63 -23.88
N ILE A 7 5.81 23.06 -22.86
CA ILE A 7 5.20 22.03 -22.01
C ILE A 7 4.00 22.60 -21.26
N LYS A 8 4.13 23.80 -20.69
CA LYS A 8 3.02 24.50 -20.03
C LYS A 8 1.86 24.76 -20.99
N GLY A 9 2.15 25.22 -22.21
CA GLY A 9 1.15 25.42 -23.26
C GLY A 9 0.37 24.14 -23.58
N CYS A 10 1.04 22.99 -23.68
CA CYS A 10 0.37 21.71 -23.90
C CYS A 10 -0.54 21.31 -22.74
N LEU A 11 -0.08 21.42 -21.49
CA LEU A 11 -0.90 21.07 -20.31
C LEU A 11 -2.11 22.01 -20.15
N LEU A 12 -1.94 23.30 -20.45
CA LEU A 12 -3.04 24.27 -20.43
C LEU A 12 -4.04 24.02 -21.55
N GLY A 13 -3.57 23.67 -22.75
CA GLY A 13 -4.44 23.30 -23.86
C GLY A 13 -5.26 22.04 -23.56
N ASP A 14 -4.65 21.07 -22.89
CA ASP A 14 -5.35 19.85 -22.47
C ASP A 14 -6.45 20.14 -21.43
N ALA A 15 -6.12 20.94 -20.41
CA ALA A 15 -7.09 21.35 -19.39
C ALA A 15 -8.23 22.23 -19.95
N LEU A 16 -7.94 23.06 -20.97
CA LEU A 16 -8.95 23.85 -21.66
C LEU A 16 -9.88 22.98 -22.52
N GLY A 17 -9.36 21.89 -23.09
CA GLY A 17 -10.13 20.96 -23.92
C GLY A 17 -10.98 19.96 -23.14
N ALA A 18 -10.66 19.69 -21.86
CA ALA A 18 -11.35 18.69 -21.05
C ALA A 18 -12.87 18.91 -20.87
N PRO A 19 -13.40 20.14 -20.62
CA PRO A 19 -14.84 20.36 -20.43
C PRO A 19 -15.69 20.18 -21.70
N VAL A 20 -15.06 20.24 -22.87
CA VAL A 20 -15.72 20.15 -24.18
C VAL A 20 -15.40 18.85 -24.91
N GLU A 21 -14.71 17.93 -24.23
CA GLU A 21 -14.33 16.63 -24.76
C GLU A 21 -15.56 15.83 -25.20
N LEU A 22 -15.50 15.26 -26.41
CA LEU A 22 -16.57 14.45 -27.02
C LEU A 22 -17.91 15.19 -27.20
N ARG A 23 -17.93 16.53 -27.17
CA ARG A 23 -19.14 17.33 -27.41
C ARG A 23 -19.21 17.84 -28.85
N GLU A 24 -20.41 17.90 -29.39
CA GLU A 24 -20.64 18.53 -30.69
C GLU A 24 -20.46 20.05 -30.63
N TRP A 25 -19.92 20.62 -31.71
CA TRP A 25 -19.65 22.06 -31.80
C TRP A 25 -20.89 22.93 -31.54
N ASN A 26 -22.06 22.50 -32.00
CA ASN A 26 -23.31 23.24 -31.78
C ASN A 26 -23.64 23.39 -30.30
N THR A 27 -23.40 22.33 -29.52
CA THR A 27 -23.64 22.29 -28.08
C THR A 27 -22.61 23.14 -27.33
N VAL A 28 -21.34 23.06 -27.73
CA VAL A 28 -20.26 23.90 -27.17
C VAL A 28 -20.55 25.38 -27.43
N ARG A 29 -20.99 25.74 -28.64
CA ARG A 29 -21.32 27.12 -29.01
C ARG A 29 -22.56 27.65 -28.28
N ALA A 30 -23.54 26.80 -28.01
CA ALA A 30 -24.74 27.18 -27.26
C ALA A 30 -24.43 27.50 -25.79
N GLU A 31 -23.44 26.82 -25.20
CA GLU A 31 -23.07 26.97 -23.79
C GLU A 31 -21.97 28.01 -23.55
N PHE A 32 -20.93 28.03 -24.38
CA PHE A 32 -19.75 28.89 -24.21
C PHE A 32 -19.70 30.07 -25.19
N GLY A 33 -20.67 30.17 -26.11
CA GLY A 33 -20.76 31.24 -27.09
C GLY A 33 -19.93 31.02 -28.36
N PRO A 34 -19.91 32.02 -29.28
CA PRO A 34 -19.31 31.88 -30.62
C PRO A 34 -17.79 31.70 -30.62
N GLN A 35 -17.11 32.10 -29.54
CA GLN A 35 -15.65 31.95 -29.37
C GLN A 35 -15.27 30.59 -28.76
N GLY A 36 -16.24 29.78 -28.34
CA GLY A 36 -16.00 28.52 -27.65
C GLY A 36 -15.42 28.72 -26.24
N ILE A 37 -14.74 27.70 -25.73
CA ILE A 37 -14.16 27.73 -24.39
C ILE A 37 -12.86 28.55 -24.37
N VAL A 38 -12.87 29.63 -23.59
CA VAL A 38 -11.72 30.54 -23.41
C VAL A 38 -11.16 30.52 -22.00
N ASP A 39 -11.95 30.02 -21.05
CA ASP A 39 -11.60 29.93 -19.63
C ASP A 39 -11.44 28.48 -19.18
N LEU A 40 -10.55 28.29 -18.21
CA LEU A 40 -10.32 26.99 -17.56
C LEU A 40 -11.50 26.61 -16.67
N THR A 41 -12.56 26.15 -17.32
CA THR A 41 -13.81 25.74 -16.69
C THR A 41 -13.63 24.40 -15.96
N PRO A 42 -14.29 24.17 -14.81
CA PRO A 42 -14.25 22.87 -14.15
C PRO A 42 -14.77 21.75 -15.04
N ALA A 43 -14.11 20.59 -14.98
CA ALA A 43 -14.55 19.35 -15.63
C ALA A 43 -14.45 18.20 -14.62
N TYR A 44 -15.35 17.22 -14.72
CA TYR A 44 -15.35 16.04 -13.84
C TYR A 44 -15.39 16.36 -12.34
N GLY A 45 -16.01 17.49 -11.96
CA GLY A 45 -16.09 17.95 -10.56
C GLY A 45 -14.82 18.63 -10.03
N ILE A 46 -13.79 18.84 -10.86
CA ILE A 46 -12.52 19.45 -10.48
C ILE A 46 -12.17 20.65 -11.37
N SER A 47 -11.59 21.70 -10.76
CA SER A 47 -11.08 22.85 -11.50
C SER A 47 -9.80 22.48 -12.24
N ARG A 48 -9.71 22.79 -13.54
CA ARG A 48 -8.51 22.55 -14.39
C ARG A 48 -8.13 21.08 -14.52
N ALA A 49 -9.11 20.20 -14.72
CA ALA A 49 -8.86 18.78 -14.92
C ALA A 49 -8.09 18.54 -16.23
N ILE A 50 -7.10 17.65 -16.20
CA ILE A 50 -6.36 17.17 -17.38
C ILE A 50 -6.89 15.80 -17.81
N LYS A 51 -6.79 15.50 -19.10
CA LYS A 51 -7.38 14.29 -19.71
C LYS A 51 -6.56 13.03 -19.41
N GLU A 52 -7.20 11.87 -19.58
CA GLU A 52 -6.61 10.56 -19.30
C GLU A 52 -5.28 10.34 -20.03
N ASP A 53 -5.18 10.71 -21.30
CA ASP A 53 -3.94 10.59 -22.09
C ASP A 53 -2.78 11.37 -21.47
N THR A 54 -3.03 12.58 -20.97
CA THR A 54 -2.02 13.42 -20.31
C THR A 54 -1.64 12.84 -18.96
N GLN A 55 -2.61 12.31 -18.20
CA GLN A 55 -2.33 11.63 -16.94
C GLN A 55 -1.43 10.40 -17.19
N MET A 56 -1.79 9.56 -18.17
CA MET A 56 -1.00 8.39 -18.56
C MET A 56 0.40 8.78 -19.03
N MET A 57 0.53 9.85 -19.82
CA MET A 57 1.83 10.38 -20.24
C MET A 57 2.68 10.84 -19.05
N LEU A 58 2.10 11.56 -18.08
CA LEU A 58 2.83 12.04 -16.90
C LEU A 58 3.30 10.89 -16.01
N PHE A 59 2.44 9.89 -15.74
CA PHE A 59 2.83 8.69 -15.00
C PHE A 59 3.92 7.89 -15.72
N THR A 60 3.86 7.83 -17.05
CA THR A 60 4.90 7.23 -17.88
C THR A 60 6.22 7.96 -17.72
N ALA A 61 6.20 9.28 -17.86
CA ALA A 61 7.39 10.11 -17.75
C ALA A 61 8.01 10.00 -16.35
N GLU A 62 7.20 10.01 -15.30
CA GLU A 62 7.65 9.78 -13.92
C GLU A 62 8.28 8.40 -13.76
N GLY A 63 7.63 7.33 -14.24
CA GLY A 63 8.15 5.97 -14.18
C GLY A 63 9.48 5.82 -14.93
N LEU A 64 9.62 6.46 -16.10
CA LEU A 64 10.88 6.50 -16.86
C LEU A 64 11.97 7.25 -16.11
N LEU A 65 11.66 8.43 -15.55
CA LEU A 65 12.63 9.23 -14.79
C LEU A 65 13.11 8.49 -13.55
N ARG A 66 12.20 7.85 -12.80
CA ARG A 66 12.54 7.03 -11.64
C ARG A 66 13.40 5.82 -12.04
N ALA A 67 13.08 5.15 -13.14
CA ALA A 67 13.88 4.06 -13.67
C ALA A 67 15.29 4.53 -14.08
N TYR A 68 15.40 5.70 -14.72
CA TYR A 68 16.66 6.29 -15.14
C TYR A 68 17.55 6.66 -13.95
N VAL A 69 17.00 7.36 -12.95
CA VAL A 69 17.72 7.71 -11.71
C VAL A 69 18.20 6.42 -11.01
N ARG A 70 17.34 5.42 -10.90
CA ARG A 70 17.68 4.12 -10.29
C ARG A 70 18.80 3.39 -11.04
N GLY A 71 18.74 3.37 -12.38
CA GLY A 71 19.79 2.76 -13.21
C GLY A 71 21.12 3.49 -13.08
N SER A 72 21.08 4.82 -13.07
CA SER A 72 22.27 5.67 -12.99
C SER A 72 22.95 5.63 -11.63
N SER A 73 22.18 5.48 -10.54
CA SER A 73 22.74 5.48 -9.18
C SER A 73 23.19 4.11 -8.67
N ARG A 74 22.70 2.98 -9.22
CA ARG A 74 22.87 1.65 -8.61
C ARG A 74 23.15 0.48 -9.56
N SER A 75 23.41 0.74 -10.85
CA SER A 75 23.77 -0.25 -11.90
C SER A 75 22.79 -1.40 -12.18
N ILE A 76 21.76 -1.63 -11.37
CA ILE A 76 20.71 -2.64 -11.60
C ILE A 76 19.35 -1.96 -11.59
N CYS A 77 18.76 -1.80 -12.78
CA CYS A 77 17.40 -1.30 -12.94
C CYS A 77 16.63 -2.16 -13.93
N HIS A 78 15.51 -2.73 -13.49
CA HIS A 78 14.54 -3.36 -14.38
C HIS A 78 13.43 -2.35 -14.65
N VAL A 79 13.54 -1.62 -15.75
CA VAL A 79 12.64 -0.51 -16.12
C VAL A 79 11.18 -0.94 -16.05
N SER A 80 10.85 -2.13 -16.56
CA SER A 80 9.50 -2.67 -16.52
C SER A 80 9.00 -2.96 -15.10
N GLY A 81 9.88 -3.25 -14.14
CA GLY A 81 9.52 -3.44 -12.74
C GLY A 81 9.20 -2.11 -12.05
N VAL A 82 9.99 -1.08 -12.32
CA VAL A 82 9.74 0.29 -11.81
C VAL A 82 8.45 0.84 -12.40
N MET A 83 8.22 0.66 -13.70
CA MET A 83 6.99 1.07 -14.37
C MET A 83 5.73 0.41 -13.80
N ARG A 84 5.81 -0.89 -13.49
CA ARG A 84 4.68 -1.65 -12.92
C ARG A 84 4.41 -1.31 -11.45
N SER A 85 5.43 -0.94 -10.69
CA SER A 85 5.28 -0.56 -9.29
C SER A 85 4.76 0.87 -9.08
N TYR A 86 4.90 1.75 -10.08
CA TYR A 86 4.71 3.20 -9.89
C TYR A 86 3.80 3.92 -10.90
N GLY A 87 3.48 3.38 -12.08
CA GLY A 87 2.78 4.20 -13.09
C GLY A 87 1.77 3.50 -13.99
N TYR A 88 2.01 2.27 -14.44
CA TYR A 88 1.22 1.72 -15.56
C TYR A 88 0.08 0.77 -15.16
N LEU A 89 0.31 -0.16 -14.23
CA LEU A 89 -0.73 -1.13 -13.86
C LEU A 89 -1.73 -0.59 -12.84
N SER A 90 -1.35 0.41 -12.04
CA SER A 90 -2.31 1.08 -11.16
C SER A 90 -3.46 1.69 -11.97
N VAL A 91 -3.18 2.39 -13.07
CA VAL A 91 -4.20 3.00 -13.94
C VAL A 91 -5.07 1.93 -14.62
N VAL A 92 -4.50 0.79 -15.04
CA VAL A 92 -5.25 -0.31 -15.69
C VAL A 92 -6.14 -1.09 -14.70
N PHE A 93 -5.81 -1.14 -13.41
CA PHE A 93 -6.63 -1.81 -12.39
C PHE A 93 -7.68 -0.92 -11.71
N PHE A 94 -7.60 0.41 -11.85
CA PHE A 94 -8.59 1.33 -11.30
C PHE A 94 -9.67 1.65 -12.35
N THR A 95 -10.74 0.84 -12.38
CA THR A 95 -11.94 1.11 -13.19
C THR A 95 -12.87 2.15 -12.53
N GLY A 96 -12.32 3.29 -12.12
CA GLY A 96 -13.08 4.40 -11.52
C GLY A 96 -12.41 5.75 -11.77
N PRO A 97 -13.17 6.86 -11.86
CA PRO A 97 -12.62 8.16 -12.23
C PRO A 97 -11.75 8.72 -11.11
N MET A 98 -10.43 8.61 -11.26
CA MET A 98 -9.47 9.44 -10.53
C MET A 98 -9.31 10.75 -11.28
N VAL A 99 -9.72 11.86 -10.66
CA VAL A 99 -9.58 13.19 -11.23
C VAL A 99 -8.43 13.89 -10.49
N PHE A 100 -7.38 14.27 -11.22
CA PHE A 100 -6.24 15.00 -10.67
C PHE A 100 -6.47 16.51 -10.77
N ALA A 101 -6.19 17.24 -9.68
CA ALA A 101 -6.15 18.70 -9.67
C ALA A 101 -4.70 19.19 -9.79
N LEU A 102 -4.40 20.01 -10.81
CA LEU A 102 -3.17 20.80 -10.84
C LEU A 102 -3.36 22.05 -9.98
N ALA A 103 -2.80 22.04 -8.76
CA ALA A 103 -2.68 23.24 -7.95
C ALA A 103 -1.57 24.13 -8.55
N LEU A 104 -1.95 25.01 -9.50
CA LEU A 104 -1.08 26.10 -9.94
C LEU A 104 -1.28 27.27 -8.97
N PRO A 105 -0.30 27.60 -8.11
CA PRO A 105 -0.37 28.86 -7.36
C PRO A 105 -0.42 30.03 -8.35
N ALA A 106 -1.14 31.07 -7.96
CA ALA A 106 -1.36 32.28 -8.76
C ALA A 106 -0.04 32.79 -9.36
N LEU A 107 -0.12 33.30 -10.60
CA LEU A 107 1.03 33.82 -11.35
C LEU A 107 1.81 34.85 -10.52
N ASP A 108 2.89 34.41 -9.88
CA ASP A 108 4.02 35.26 -9.56
C ASP A 108 5.27 34.75 -10.27
N ARG A 109 5.90 35.65 -11.01
CA ARG A 109 7.02 35.37 -11.89
C ARG A 109 8.26 35.21 -11.01
N GLN A 110 8.62 33.97 -10.66
CA GLN A 110 10.03 33.52 -10.71
C GLN A 110 10.29 32.06 -10.27
N ASN A 111 9.36 31.35 -9.62
CA ASN A 111 9.58 29.94 -9.28
C ASN A 111 8.26 29.16 -9.32
N VAL A 112 7.99 28.47 -10.44
CA VAL A 112 6.82 27.60 -10.59
C VAL A 112 7.27 26.15 -10.40
N ALA A 113 6.99 25.57 -9.23
CA ALA A 113 7.03 24.13 -9.03
C ALA A 113 5.67 23.54 -9.46
N LEU A 114 5.68 22.60 -10.42
CA LEU A 114 4.51 21.79 -10.73
C LEU A 114 4.36 20.75 -9.62
N VAL A 115 3.38 20.91 -8.74
CA VAL A 115 3.09 19.94 -7.68
C VAL A 115 1.79 19.22 -8.07
N ALA A 116 1.92 17.98 -8.52
CA ALA A 116 0.78 17.06 -8.59
C ALA A 116 0.53 16.53 -7.18
N VAL A 117 -0.55 16.98 -6.54
CA VAL A 117 -0.95 16.47 -5.22
C VAL A 117 -1.87 15.28 -5.46
N ALA A 118 -1.33 14.07 -5.43
CA ALA A 118 -2.14 12.90 -5.16
C ALA A 118 -2.47 12.92 -3.67
N GLU A 119 -3.75 12.86 -3.29
CA GLU A 119 -4.15 12.62 -1.91
C GLU A 119 -3.76 11.19 -1.50
N SER A 120 -2.49 10.97 -1.23
CA SER A 120 -2.01 9.80 -0.52
C SER A 120 -2.24 10.06 0.96
N LYS A 121 -3.26 9.43 1.56
CA LYS A 121 -3.32 9.27 3.03
C LYS A 121 -1.92 8.86 3.51
N SER A 122 -1.32 9.66 4.39
CA SER A 122 0.06 9.49 4.84
C SER A 122 0.29 8.05 5.33
N PHE A 123 0.93 7.26 4.47
CA PHE A 123 1.19 5.83 4.65
C PHE A 123 2.20 5.56 5.78
N MET A 124 2.94 6.58 6.21
CA MET A 124 4.07 6.50 7.12
C MET A 124 3.83 7.30 8.40
N SER A 125 2.64 7.20 9.02
CA SER A 125 2.47 7.73 10.36
C SER A 125 3.37 6.98 11.35
N SER A 126 3.93 7.69 12.34
CA SER A 126 4.76 7.09 13.39
C SER A 126 4.02 5.96 14.14
N GLN A 127 2.70 6.01 14.19
CA GLN A 127 1.84 4.99 14.79
C GLN A 127 1.87 3.66 14.01
N PHE A 128 1.80 3.69 12.67
CA PHE A 128 1.89 2.48 11.85
C PHE A 128 3.26 1.81 11.97
N LEU A 129 4.34 2.58 11.97
CA LEU A 129 5.71 2.06 12.11
C LEU A 129 5.99 1.47 13.49
N ASN A 130 5.49 2.14 14.53
CA ASN A 130 5.56 1.64 15.90
C ASN A 130 4.78 0.34 16.05
N SER A 131 3.69 0.17 15.31
CA SER A 131 2.95 -1.08 15.30
C SER A 131 3.73 -2.23 14.65
N PHE A 132 4.44 -1.94 13.55
CA PHE A 132 5.18 -2.93 12.77
C PHE A 132 6.38 -3.52 13.50
N THR A 133 7.04 -2.73 14.35
CA THR A 133 8.29 -3.14 15.02
C THR A 133 8.06 -3.94 16.30
N ARG A 134 6.81 -4.08 16.78
CA ARG A 134 6.49 -4.66 18.10
C ARG A 134 6.46 -6.19 18.13
N CYS A 135 5.79 -6.81 17.17
CA CYS A 135 5.67 -8.27 17.09
C CYS A 135 5.35 -8.76 15.66
N SER A 136 5.67 -10.03 15.41
CA SER A 136 5.33 -10.76 14.17
C SER A 136 3.85 -11.17 14.17
N LEU A 137 3.46 -12.28 13.53
CA LEU A 137 2.05 -12.70 13.47
C LEU A 137 1.53 -13.16 14.83
N ILE A 138 2.39 -13.73 15.69
CA ILE A 138 2.05 -14.17 17.06
C ILE A 138 0.74 -14.98 17.10
N VAL A 139 0.67 -16.01 16.24
CA VAL A 139 -0.55 -16.78 15.98
C VAL A 139 -1.16 -17.36 17.26
N PRO A 140 -0.41 -18.04 18.16
CA PRO A 140 -0.98 -18.57 19.40
C PRO A 140 -1.63 -17.50 20.28
N GLU A 141 -0.99 -16.34 20.41
CA GLU A 141 -1.52 -15.21 21.19
C GLU A 141 -2.73 -14.59 20.52
N THR A 142 -2.71 -14.49 19.19
CA THR A 142 -3.82 -13.94 18.40
C THR A 142 -5.05 -14.85 18.48
N ARG A 143 -4.89 -16.17 18.63
CA ARG A 143 -6.00 -17.10 18.91
C ARG A 143 -6.68 -16.81 20.25
N VAL A 144 -5.90 -16.62 21.30
CA VAL A 144 -6.44 -16.27 22.62
C VAL A 144 -7.20 -14.95 22.55
N VAL A 145 -6.65 -13.95 21.86
CA VAL A 145 -7.32 -12.67 21.67
C VAL A 145 -8.59 -12.79 20.85
N ALA A 146 -8.61 -13.58 19.77
CA ALA A 146 -9.80 -13.84 18.97
C ALA A 146 -10.91 -14.47 19.82
N ALA A 147 -10.57 -15.44 20.69
CA ALA A 147 -11.53 -16.03 21.62
C ALA A 147 -12.13 -15.00 22.58
N MET A 148 -11.30 -14.10 23.13
CA MET A 148 -11.75 -13.01 24.01
C MET A 148 -12.66 -12.01 23.29
N LEU A 149 -12.37 -11.70 22.02
CA LEU A 149 -13.20 -10.80 21.20
C LEU A 149 -14.56 -11.42 20.88
N LEU A 150 -14.59 -12.70 20.51
CA LEU A 150 -15.84 -13.44 20.24
C LEU A 150 -16.74 -13.56 21.48
N GLN A 151 -16.14 -13.62 22.68
CA GLN A 151 -16.88 -13.60 23.95
C GLN A 151 -17.41 -12.22 24.33
N GLY A 152 -16.98 -11.15 23.67
CA GLY A 152 -17.42 -9.78 23.97
C GLY A 152 -17.03 -9.30 25.37
N ILE A 153 -15.86 -9.69 25.87
CA ILE A 153 -15.47 -9.40 27.26
C ILE A 153 -15.35 -7.89 27.55
N SER A 154 -15.66 -7.50 28.78
CA SER A 154 -15.55 -6.10 29.22
C SER A 154 -14.10 -5.62 29.32
N LYS A 155 -13.88 -4.30 29.39
CA LYS A 155 -12.54 -3.72 29.57
C LYS A 155 -11.86 -4.18 30.88
N GLN A 156 -12.64 -4.37 31.95
CA GLN A 156 -12.13 -4.84 33.24
C GLN A 156 -11.68 -6.30 33.14
N GLU A 157 -12.52 -7.15 32.55
CA GLU A 157 -12.18 -8.55 32.37
C GLU A 157 -11.01 -8.73 31.39
N TRP A 158 -10.92 -7.91 30.35
CA TRP A 158 -9.75 -7.85 29.47
C TRP A 158 -8.46 -7.58 30.25
N GLN A 159 -8.46 -6.57 31.12
CA GLN A 159 -7.30 -6.22 31.92
C GLN A 159 -6.90 -7.38 32.85
N ARG A 160 -7.88 -8.00 33.51
CA ARG A 160 -7.68 -9.16 34.38
C ARG A 160 -7.06 -10.34 33.63
N GLN A 161 -7.64 -10.73 32.49
CA GLN A 161 -7.16 -11.85 31.67
C GLN A 161 -5.71 -11.63 31.20
N ILE A 162 -5.39 -10.44 30.70
CA ILE A 162 -4.07 -10.14 30.12
C ILE A 162 -2.99 -9.91 31.18
N VAL A 163 -3.29 -9.17 32.25
CA VAL A 163 -2.28 -8.70 33.23
C VAL A 163 -2.23 -9.57 34.48
N GLU A 164 -3.37 -9.97 35.03
CA GLU A 164 -3.43 -10.74 36.27
C GLU A 164 -3.32 -12.24 36.02
N LEU A 165 -4.12 -12.77 35.07
CA LEU A 165 -4.13 -14.20 34.73
C LEU A 165 -3.05 -14.57 33.71
N ASN A 166 -2.45 -13.58 33.02
CA ASN A 166 -1.40 -13.77 32.02
C ASN A 166 -1.72 -14.89 31.02
N VAL A 167 -2.91 -14.86 30.42
CA VAL A 167 -3.36 -15.89 29.46
C VAL A 167 -2.44 -16.04 28.25
N LEU A 168 -1.66 -15.00 27.92
CA LEU A 168 -0.65 -15.03 26.84
C LEU A 168 0.70 -15.62 27.27
N GLN A 169 0.84 -15.99 28.55
CA GLN A 169 2.02 -16.61 29.15
C GLN A 169 3.32 -15.85 28.85
N LYS A 170 3.27 -14.51 28.92
CA LYS A 170 4.45 -13.67 28.67
C LYS A 170 5.22 -13.42 29.95
N ARG A 171 6.54 -13.30 29.81
CA ARG A 171 7.46 -13.04 30.93
C ARG A 171 7.14 -11.75 31.68
N THR A 172 6.59 -10.76 30.99
CA THR A 172 6.25 -9.47 31.59
C THR A 172 4.85 -9.04 31.18
N ALA A 173 4.12 -8.42 32.11
CA ALA A 173 2.81 -7.83 31.85
C ALA A 173 2.85 -6.82 30.68
N LYS A 174 3.91 -6.00 30.60
CA LYS A 174 4.08 -5.04 29.50
C LYS A 174 4.11 -5.71 28.12
N THR A 175 4.80 -6.85 27.99
CA THR A 175 4.82 -7.63 26.75
C THR A 175 3.44 -8.22 26.46
N ALA A 176 2.77 -8.80 27.46
CA ALA A 176 1.41 -9.34 27.32
C ALA A 176 0.45 -8.26 26.81
N THR A 177 0.39 -7.09 27.46
CA THR A 177 -0.45 -5.96 27.04
C THR A 177 -0.12 -5.49 25.63
N THR A 178 1.17 -5.41 25.27
CA THR A 178 1.59 -4.98 23.93
C THR A 178 1.12 -5.97 22.86
N TYR A 179 1.27 -7.27 23.10
CA TYR A 179 0.89 -8.32 22.16
C TYR A 179 -0.63 -8.41 22.04
N ALA A 180 -1.34 -8.37 23.16
CA ALA A 180 -2.80 -8.36 23.21
C ALA A 180 -3.39 -7.18 22.44
N SER A 181 -2.86 -5.96 22.69
CA SER A 181 -3.30 -4.76 21.97
C SER A 181 -3.00 -4.85 20.48
N MET A 182 -1.86 -5.39 20.08
CA MET A 182 -1.52 -5.52 18.65
C MET A 182 -2.41 -6.52 17.93
N ALA A 183 -2.58 -7.71 18.51
CA ALA A 183 -3.45 -8.75 17.98
C ALA A 183 -4.89 -8.24 17.86
N ARG A 184 -5.39 -7.55 18.89
CA ARG A 184 -6.72 -6.93 18.87
C ARG A 184 -6.85 -5.90 17.75
N SER A 185 -5.93 -4.95 17.65
CA SER A 185 -5.97 -3.91 16.61
C SER A 185 -5.90 -4.48 15.19
N ARG A 186 -5.22 -5.61 14.97
CA ARG A 186 -5.22 -6.31 13.69
C ARG A 186 -6.56 -7.01 13.44
N LEU A 187 -7.06 -7.77 14.41
CA LEU A 187 -8.32 -8.51 14.28
C LEU A 187 -9.51 -7.57 14.09
N GLU A 188 -9.55 -6.43 14.79
CA GLU A 188 -10.61 -5.41 14.65
C GLU A 188 -10.63 -4.73 13.27
N THR A 189 -9.65 -4.98 12.39
CA THR A 189 -9.75 -4.59 10.96
C THR A 189 -10.58 -5.56 10.13
N MET A 190 -10.96 -6.71 10.69
CA MET A 190 -11.69 -7.80 10.06
C MET A 190 -12.93 -8.15 10.89
N ASP A 191 -13.86 -8.88 10.27
CA ASP A 191 -15.11 -9.27 10.91
C ASP A 191 -14.98 -10.52 11.79
N SER A 192 -16.02 -10.76 12.61
CA SER A 192 -16.08 -11.87 13.57
C SER A 192 -15.90 -13.25 12.95
N GLU A 193 -16.33 -13.44 11.70
CA GLU A 193 -16.15 -14.71 10.99
C GLU A 193 -14.66 -15.03 10.78
N LEU A 194 -13.81 -14.03 10.50
CA LEU A 194 -12.36 -14.25 10.46
C LEU A 194 -11.81 -14.56 11.86
N TRP A 195 -12.39 -14.01 12.93
CA TRP A 195 -11.95 -14.32 14.29
C TRP A 195 -12.22 -15.79 14.63
N GLU A 196 -13.32 -16.37 14.13
CA GLU A 196 -13.61 -17.80 14.26
C GLU A 196 -12.59 -18.65 13.51
N LEU A 197 -12.22 -18.28 12.28
CA LEU A 197 -11.15 -18.94 11.51
C LEU A 197 -9.81 -18.91 12.25
N VAL A 198 -9.49 -17.79 12.91
CA VAL A 198 -8.29 -17.67 13.73
C VAL A 198 -8.37 -18.59 14.94
N ARG A 199 -9.49 -18.57 15.70
CA ARG A 199 -9.66 -19.33 16.94
C ARG A 199 -9.64 -20.84 16.68
N ASP A 200 -10.49 -21.32 15.78
CA ASP A 200 -10.84 -22.73 15.63
C ASP A 200 -10.20 -23.41 14.41
N GLY A 201 -9.72 -22.61 13.45
CA GLY A 201 -9.09 -23.14 12.24
C GLY A 201 -7.86 -23.99 12.54
N SER A 202 -7.47 -24.83 11.58
CA SER A 202 -6.16 -25.51 11.61
C SER A 202 -5.01 -24.50 11.68
N LEU A 203 -3.80 -24.95 12.00
CA LEU A 203 -2.65 -24.05 12.08
C LEU A 203 -2.45 -23.25 10.76
N PRO A 204 -2.47 -23.87 9.56
CA PRO A 204 -2.40 -23.13 8.30
C PRO A 204 -3.51 -22.08 8.12
N VAL A 205 -4.77 -22.45 8.40
CA VAL A 205 -5.93 -21.54 8.28
C VAL A 205 -5.77 -20.33 9.20
N ALA A 206 -5.46 -20.57 10.49
CA ALA A 206 -5.31 -19.48 11.45
C ALA A 206 -4.11 -18.60 11.11
N THR A 207 -2.97 -19.18 10.70
CA THR A 207 -1.80 -18.41 10.27
C THR A 207 -2.14 -17.48 9.11
N GLN A 208 -2.86 -17.98 8.10
CA GLN A 208 -3.25 -17.17 6.94
C GLN A 208 -4.32 -16.13 7.28
N ALA A 209 -5.27 -16.45 8.17
CA ALA A 209 -6.26 -15.48 8.64
C ALA A 209 -5.60 -14.34 9.46
N VAL A 210 -4.63 -14.66 10.32
CA VAL A 210 -3.83 -13.66 11.05
C VAL A 210 -2.96 -12.84 10.10
N LEU A 211 -2.37 -13.47 9.07
CA LEU A 211 -1.64 -12.77 8.02
C LEU A 211 -2.54 -11.77 7.27
N ALA A 212 -3.76 -12.18 6.90
CA ALA A 212 -4.74 -11.33 6.23
C ALA A 212 -5.07 -10.09 7.07
N ALA A 213 -5.41 -10.27 8.35
CA ALA A 213 -5.62 -9.17 9.30
C ALA A 213 -4.37 -8.27 9.44
N THR A 214 -3.17 -8.87 9.47
CA THR A 214 -1.91 -8.13 9.58
C THR A 214 -1.62 -7.28 8.35
N VAL A 215 -1.88 -7.80 7.16
CA VAL A 215 -1.69 -7.11 5.88
C VAL A 215 -2.66 -5.94 5.73
N LYS A 216 -3.92 -6.13 6.13
CA LYS A 216 -4.94 -5.07 6.10
C LYS A 216 -4.59 -3.95 7.09
N PHE A 217 -4.17 -4.32 8.30
CA PHE A 217 -3.75 -3.37 9.32
C PHE A 217 -2.43 -2.65 8.98
N SER A 218 -1.48 -3.34 8.34
CA SER A 218 -0.18 -2.80 7.97
C SER A 218 0.11 -2.94 6.48
N PRO A 219 -0.33 -1.97 5.67
CA PRO A 219 -0.14 -2.07 4.24
C PRO A 219 1.33 -1.93 3.79
N LEU A 220 2.27 -1.54 4.68
CA LEU A 220 3.72 -1.65 4.44
C LEU A 220 4.15 -3.09 4.10
N PHE A 221 3.60 -4.07 4.81
CA PHE A 221 3.95 -5.46 4.57
C PHE A 221 3.15 -6.09 3.45
N GLY A 222 1.88 -5.70 3.30
CA GLY A 222 1.09 -6.08 2.13
C GLY A 222 1.74 -5.62 0.81
N ASP A 223 2.19 -4.36 0.77
CA ASP A 223 2.92 -3.83 -0.38
C ASP A 223 4.22 -4.59 -0.64
N PHE A 224 4.97 -4.93 0.39
CA PHE A 224 6.18 -5.76 0.24
C PHE A 224 5.86 -7.13 -0.38
N LEU A 225 4.78 -7.78 0.07
CA LEU A 225 4.31 -9.06 -0.48
C LEU A 225 3.94 -8.95 -1.97
N ARG A 226 2.99 -8.06 -2.31
CA ARG A 226 2.43 -7.97 -3.66
C ARG A 226 3.39 -7.38 -4.71
N THR A 227 4.43 -6.65 -4.28
CA THR A 227 5.41 -6.04 -5.18
C THR A 227 6.70 -6.87 -5.24
N VAL A 228 7.41 -7.00 -4.13
CA VAL A 228 8.76 -7.57 -4.10
C VAL A 228 8.72 -9.08 -4.04
N VAL A 229 7.99 -9.64 -3.08
CA VAL A 229 7.94 -11.11 -2.89
C VAL A 229 7.30 -11.77 -4.12
N ARG A 230 6.19 -11.23 -4.61
CA ARG A 230 5.55 -11.65 -5.86
C ARG A 230 6.49 -11.57 -7.07
N ASP A 231 7.29 -10.51 -7.20
CA ASP A 231 8.31 -10.40 -8.26
C ASP A 231 9.40 -11.47 -8.14
N GLN A 232 9.84 -11.81 -6.91
CA GLN A 232 10.80 -12.89 -6.71
C GLN A 232 10.24 -14.26 -7.13
N PHE A 233 8.98 -14.57 -6.82
CA PHE A 233 8.33 -15.79 -7.31
C PHE A 233 8.21 -15.81 -8.84
N ARG A 234 7.80 -14.69 -9.46
CA ARG A 234 7.69 -14.58 -10.93
C ARG A 234 9.02 -14.77 -11.66
N ARG A 235 10.14 -14.44 -11.00
CA ARG A 235 11.50 -14.63 -11.53
C ARG A 235 12.08 -16.01 -11.24
N PHE A 236 11.31 -16.89 -10.59
CA PHE A 236 11.79 -18.18 -10.10
C PHE A 236 13.03 -18.04 -9.20
N SER A 237 13.15 -16.91 -8.48
CA SER A 237 14.21 -16.70 -7.49
C SER A 237 14.11 -17.78 -6.42
N THR A 238 15.25 -18.32 -6.02
CA THR A 238 15.29 -19.35 -4.96
C THR A 238 15.28 -18.75 -3.55
N HIS A 239 15.70 -17.49 -3.40
CA HIS A 239 15.89 -16.84 -2.10
C HIS A 239 15.39 -15.39 -2.08
N LEU A 240 14.88 -14.96 -0.93
CA LEU A 240 14.55 -13.56 -0.66
C LEU A 240 15.68 -12.90 0.13
N GLU A 241 16.65 -12.34 -0.57
CA GLU A 241 17.79 -11.69 0.09
C GLU A 241 17.42 -10.42 0.90
N PRO A 242 18.18 -10.08 1.96
CA PRO A 242 17.94 -8.89 2.78
C PRO A 242 17.96 -7.57 2.00
N ARG A 243 18.70 -7.52 0.89
CA ARG A 243 18.77 -6.34 0.00
C ARG A 243 17.41 -5.99 -0.60
N HIS A 244 16.53 -6.97 -0.82
CA HIS A 244 15.21 -6.74 -1.40
C HIS A 244 14.32 -5.91 -0.46
N TRP A 245 14.34 -6.21 0.83
CA TRP A 245 13.65 -5.40 1.84
C TRP A 245 14.25 -3.99 1.94
N ASN A 246 15.58 -3.88 1.98
CA ASN A 246 16.24 -2.58 2.12
C ASN A 246 15.91 -1.66 0.93
N ALA A 247 15.99 -2.19 -0.29
CA ALA A 247 15.63 -1.46 -1.50
C ALA A 247 14.16 -1.04 -1.50
N PHE A 248 13.25 -1.92 -1.08
CA PHE A 248 11.83 -1.58 -0.94
C PHE A 248 11.59 -0.46 0.06
N LEU A 249 12.18 -0.55 1.26
CA LEU A 249 11.98 0.45 2.30
C LEU A 249 12.52 1.81 1.87
N GLU A 250 13.68 1.84 1.22
CA GLU A 250 14.25 3.07 0.66
C GLU A 250 13.34 3.68 -0.41
N ASP A 251 12.79 2.87 -1.32
CA ASP A 251 11.86 3.35 -2.37
C ASP A 251 10.59 3.97 -1.77
N ARG A 252 10.07 3.35 -0.68
CA ARG A 252 8.93 3.90 0.08
C ARG A 252 9.27 5.19 0.82
N LEU A 253 10.49 5.33 1.32
CA LEU A 253 10.93 6.58 1.98
C LEU A 253 11.13 7.71 0.97
N HIS A 254 11.68 7.42 -0.22
CA HIS A 254 11.92 8.43 -1.26
C HIS A 254 10.64 8.93 -1.94
N THR A 255 9.56 8.16 -1.90
CA THR A 255 8.26 8.52 -2.50
C THR A 255 7.37 9.36 -1.58
N ASN A 256 7.69 9.45 -0.30
CA ASN A 256 6.93 10.21 0.69
C ASN A 256 7.72 11.46 1.10
N LEU A 257 7.27 12.63 0.63
CA LEU A 257 7.93 13.93 0.90
C LEU A 257 8.05 14.25 2.40
N ASP A 258 7.14 13.72 3.22
CA ASP A 258 7.12 13.87 4.69
C ASP A 258 7.55 12.60 5.45
N ALA A 259 8.23 11.65 4.79
CA ALA A 259 8.63 10.43 5.47
C ALA A 259 9.63 10.70 6.62
N PRO A 260 9.37 10.18 7.83
CA PRO A 260 10.31 10.28 8.92
C PRO A 260 11.62 9.54 8.59
N THR A 261 12.76 10.18 8.85
CA THR A 261 14.06 9.52 8.76
C THR A 261 14.18 8.44 9.85
N PHE A 262 14.23 7.17 9.45
CA PHE A 262 14.43 6.07 10.41
C PHE A 262 15.88 5.96 10.86
N SER A 263 16.08 5.73 12.17
CA SER A 263 17.36 5.25 12.69
C SER A 263 17.70 3.87 12.10
N ASP A 264 19.01 3.56 12.03
CA ASP A 264 19.48 2.26 11.56
C ASP A 264 18.92 1.10 12.39
N SER A 265 18.79 1.29 13.70
CA SER A 265 18.19 0.31 14.61
C SER A 265 16.71 0.04 14.28
N THR A 266 15.96 1.05 13.84
CA THR A 266 14.56 0.88 13.41
C THR A 266 14.48 0.13 12.09
N ARG A 267 15.33 0.47 11.12
CA ARG A 267 15.40 -0.21 9.82
C ARG A 267 15.70 -1.70 9.98
N VAL A 268 16.64 -2.04 10.86
CA VAL A 268 16.99 -3.44 11.18
C VAL A 268 15.80 -4.18 11.81
N LYS A 269 15.10 -3.56 12.77
CA LYS A 269 13.94 -4.16 13.43
C LYS A 269 12.77 -4.39 12.46
N LEU A 270 12.48 -3.42 11.60
CA LEU A 270 11.48 -3.55 10.55
C LEU A 270 11.78 -4.78 9.67
N ARG A 271 13.03 -4.89 9.18
CA ARG A 271 13.47 -6.03 8.38
C ARG A 271 13.33 -7.36 9.12
N GLN A 272 13.83 -7.44 10.36
CA GLN A 272 13.76 -8.65 11.16
C GLN A 272 12.32 -9.12 11.36
N ASN A 273 11.40 -8.19 11.65
CA ASN A 273 10.00 -8.52 11.84
C ASN A 273 9.33 -8.95 10.53
N ALA A 274 9.62 -8.28 9.41
CA ALA A 274 9.12 -8.66 8.10
C ALA A 274 9.54 -10.09 7.71
N MET A 275 10.83 -10.44 7.86
CA MET A 275 11.30 -11.80 7.57
C MET A 275 10.69 -12.84 8.50
N ARG A 276 10.51 -12.50 9.79
CA ARG A 276 9.84 -13.39 10.74
C ARG A 276 8.39 -13.64 10.34
N MET A 277 7.64 -12.62 9.94
CA MET A 277 6.26 -12.80 9.48
C MET A 277 6.18 -13.62 8.19
N LEU A 278 7.13 -13.47 7.27
CA LEU A 278 7.21 -14.34 6.09
C LEU A 278 7.48 -15.80 6.44
N ALA A 279 8.37 -16.07 7.39
CA ALA A 279 8.68 -17.41 7.84
C ALA A 279 7.47 -18.04 8.56
N GLU A 280 6.82 -17.29 9.46
CA GLU A 280 5.59 -17.73 10.13
C GLU A 280 4.46 -18.03 9.14
N ALA A 281 4.34 -17.23 8.06
CA ALA A 281 3.37 -17.43 7.00
C ALA A 281 3.73 -18.53 5.99
N GLY A 282 4.95 -19.08 6.05
CA GLY A 282 5.41 -20.14 5.13
C GLY A 282 5.88 -19.67 3.76
N PHE A 283 6.04 -18.36 3.52
CA PHE A 283 6.60 -17.84 2.26
C PHE A 283 8.12 -18.04 2.17
N ILE A 284 8.78 -18.23 3.31
CA ILE A 284 10.18 -18.64 3.39
C ILE A 284 10.34 -19.79 4.40
N ASP A 285 11.35 -20.64 4.21
CA ASP A 285 11.64 -21.75 5.14
C ASP A 285 11.96 -21.25 6.54
N ASP A 286 12.89 -20.29 6.63
CA ASP A 286 13.34 -19.72 7.90
C ASP A 286 14.07 -18.38 7.67
N THR A 287 14.31 -17.65 8.75
CA THR A 287 14.93 -16.31 8.70
C THR A 287 16.44 -16.32 8.43
N ARG A 288 17.08 -17.49 8.39
CA ARG A 288 18.52 -17.67 8.12
C ARG A 288 18.75 -18.07 6.67
N SER A 289 18.01 -19.06 6.15
CA SER A 289 18.11 -19.47 4.74
C SER A 289 17.46 -18.46 3.81
N LEU A 290 16.30 -17.90 4.20
CA LEU A 290 15.47 -17.04 3.36
C LEU A 290 15.05 -17.71 2.04
N ARG A 291 15.03 -19.06 2.00
CA ARG A 291 14.62 -19.83 0.83
C ARG A 291 13.12 -19.68 0.61
N LEU A 292 12.72 -19.28 -0.60
CA LEU A 292 11.33 -19.04 -0.96
C LEU A 292 10.54 -20.34 -1.07
N ARG A 293 9.30 -20.31 -0.58
CA ARG A 293 8.35 -21.41 -0.67
C ARG A 293 6.99 -20.94 -1.12
N SER A 294 6.44 -21.66 -2.08
CA SER A 294 5.09 -21.42 -2.56
C SER A 294 4.09 -21.86 -1.51
N GLN A 295 3.12 -21.00 -1.23
CA GLN A 295 2.04 -21.23 -0.30
C GLN A 295 0.71 -20.99 -1.00
N HIS A 296 -0.18 -21.97 -0.96
CA HIS A 296 -1.55 -21.83 -1.45
C HIS A 296 -2.41 -21.19 -0.36
N ILE A 297 -3.40 -20.40 -0.76
CA ILE A 297 -4.40 -19.84 0.16
C ILE A 297 -5.37 -20.96 0.53
N GLU A 298 -5.59 -21.14 1.83
CA GLU A 298 -6.55 -22.11 2.35
C GLU A 298 -7.97 -21.75 1.90
N PRO A 299 -8.79 -22.73 1.45
CA PRO A 299 -10.11 -22.45 0.90
C PRO A 299 -11.02 -21.62 1.81
N ALA A 300 -10.99 -21.88 3.13
CA ALA A 300 -11.78 -21.13 4.10
C ALA A 300 -11.39 -19.65 4.17
N VAL A 301 -10.09 -19.34 4.11
CA VAL A 301 -9.59 -17.96 4.13
C VAL A 301 -9.91 -17.26 2.81
N TYR A 302 -9.72 -17.95 1.68
CA TYR A 302 -10.07 -17.42 0.37
C TYR A 302 -11.56 -17.07 0.28
N HIS A 303 -12.43 -17.97 0.75
CA HIS A 303 -13.88 -17.75 0.73
C HIS A 303 -14.28 -16.52 1.56
N PHE A 304 -13.79 -16.42 2.79
CA PHE A 304 -14.03 -15.27 3.65
C PHE A 304 -13.62 -13.96 2.96
N LEU A 305 -12.38 -13.88 2.47
CA LEU A 305 -11.85 -12.67 1.86
C LEU A 305 -12.60 -12.28 0.58
N HIS A 306 -13.01 -13.27 -0.21
CA HIS A 306 -13.80 -13.03 -1.42
C HIS A 306 -15.20 -12.51 -1.09
N GLN A 307 -15.90 -13.12 -0.12
CA GLN A 307 -17.24 -12.69 0.30
C GLN A 307 -17.26 -11.28 0.89
N HIS A 308 -16.21 -10.89 1.61
CA HIS A 308 -16.09 -9.58 2.24
C HIS A 308 -15.43 -8.52 1.33
N ASN A 309 -15.21 -8.82 0.04
CA ASN A 309 -14.59 -7.92 -0.94
C ASN A 309 -13.19 -7.40 -0.53
N GLU A 310 -12.40 -8.22 0.15
CA GLU A 310 -11.06 -7.88 0.63
C GLU A 310 -9.99 -8.02 -0.47
N GLN A 311 -10.20 -7.35 -1.61
CA GLN A 311 -9.39 -7.49 -2.83
C GLN A 311 -7.90 -7.19 -2.60
N TYR A 312 -7.59 -6.11 -1.87
CA TYR A 312 -6.22 -5.76 -1.54
C TYR A 312 -5.50 -6.87 -0.76
N VAL A 313 -6.21 -7.51 0.17
CA VAL A 313 -5.65 -8.56 1.03
C VAL A 313 -5.45 -9.84 0.21
N LEU A 314 -6.44 -10.21 -0.61
CA LEU A 314 -6.31 -11.33 -1.56
C LEU A 314 -5.09 -11.16 -2.45
N ASP A 315 -4.91 -9.99 -3.04
CA ASP A 315 -3.73 -9.66 -3.85
C ASP A 315 -2.43 -9.88 -3.07
N CYS A 316 -2.35 -9.37 -1.85
CA CYS A 316 -1.15 -9.51 -1.04
C CYS A 316 -0.82 -10.96 -0.68
N LEU A 317 -1.82 -11.82 -0.51
CA LEU A 317 -1.62 -13.24 -0.20
C LEU A 317 -1.33 -14.06 -1.47
N GLN A 318 -1.85 -13.64 -2.62
CA GLN A 318 -1.58 -14.23 -3.94
C GLN A 318 -0.23 -13.74 -4.50
N VAL A 319 0.86 -14.21 -3.91
CA VAL A 319 2.22 -13.92 -4.39
C VAL A 319 2.78 -14.95 -5.36
N CYS A 320 2.23 -16.17 -5.36
CA CYS A 320 2.61 -17.22 -6.30
C CYS A 320 1.74 -17.12 -7.57
N PRO A 321 2.34 -17.25 -8.77
CA PRO A 321 1.61 -17.26 -10.03
C PRO A 321 0.74 -18.50 -10.23
#